data_AF-A0A0F9ZXG4-F1
#
_entry.id   AF-A0A0F9ZXG4-F1
#
_cell.length_a   1.000
_cell.length_b   1.000
_cell.length_c   1.000
_cell.angle_alpha   90.00
_cell.angle_beta   90.00
_cell.angle_gamma   90.00
#
_symmetry.space_group_name_H-M   'P 1'
#
loop_
_entity.id
_entity.type
_entity.pdbx_description
1 polymer ?
#
loop_
_entity_poly.entity_id
_entity_poly.type
_entity_poly.pdbx_seq_one_letter_code
_entity_poly.pdbx_strand_id
1 'polypeptide(L)'
;MPESFKRGESSKPDQIETLTTADILDRFRANPEAQKQVFGKKLSAKEFERRFSKGVSAKDIGKITEAIGMKVASLEDLGIDAPELPTEKKRESEQSLAEKLMTEIDALQAGRKLETLSADDLEKIKEKYIAVKKALGLKQETGAGFVLEAKNEKGEPVEFNFEQIKNYWVDFYKENNLPELAEAIEKVDITLTKEQQDRIKELAEKEGFDKMIIFAGNELMQDNSVTIKQETEKEMEGLKKQQYSEIDKDDKLIGTYLSDTVKPAFPEKIKNNNRPDKPYILFCKDAPEVEEKTRKPIRRGHGGEMNNSAENLRAYFKEKGLTGYTLEEYLIFQREHTANNKEAEKPHPDSGYITWLLDSELSEEASVPGRVLQADWYPDNRRVRVISDTPGYSHSDIGARSSAIFEIL
;
A
#
# COMPACT_ATOMS: atom_id res chain seq x y z
N MET A 1 37.82 59.29 -49.92
CA MET A 1 36.90 58.13 -49.85
C MET A 1 37.64 56.99 -49.18
N PRO A 2 37.12 56.48 -48.07
CA PRO A 2 36.75 55.06 -48.06
C PRO A 2 35.48 54.78 -47.24
N GLU A 3 34.65 53.85 -47.73
CA GLU A 3 33.68 53.13 -46.91
C GLU A 3 34.27 51.76 -46.55
N SER A 4 34.35 51.47 -45.25
CA SER A 4 34.69 50.17 -44.71
C SER A 4 33.58 49.69 -43.80
N PHE A 5 33.03 48.52 -44.13
CA PHE A 5 32.08 47.72 -43.39
C PHE A 5 32.41 47.64 -41.88
N LYS A 6 31.46 48.02 -41.03
CA LYS A 6 31.48 47.71 -39.60
C LYS A 6 30.64 46.47 -39.32
N ARG A 7 31.26 45.54 -38.57
CA ARG A 7 30.69 44.31 -38.02
C ARG A 7 29.46 44.60 -37.17
N GLY A 8 28.48 43.70 -37.28
CA GLY A 8 27.24 43.72 -36.52
C GLY A 8 27.47 43.77 -35.01
N GLU A 9 26.82 44.73 -34.37
CA GLU A 9 26.61 44.77 -32.94
C GLU A 9 25.45 43.85 -32.57
N SER A 10 25.70 43.07 -31.53
CA SER A 10 24.82 42.14 -30.84
C SER A 10 23.47 42.77 -30.47
N SER A 11 22.38 42.13 -30.90
CA SER A 11 21.07 42.31 -30.29
C SER A 11 21.17 41.95 -28.81
N LYS A 12 20.93 42.93 -27.95
CA LYS A 12 20.79 42.76 -26.50
C LYS A 12 19.72 41.69 -26.23
N PRO A 13 19.92 40.78 -25.26
CA PRO A 13 18.87 39.90 -24.79
C PRO A 13 17.76 40.76 -24.16
N ASP A 14 16.51 40.42 -24.50
CA ASP A 14 15.30 41.04 -23.95
C ASP A 14 15.43 41.15 -22.42
N GLN A 15 15.29 42.38 -21.91
CA GLN A 15 15.17 42.61 -20.48
C GLN A 15 13.88 41.92 -20.02
N ILE A 16 14.01 40.87 -19.23
CA ILE A 16 12.89 40.26 -18.52
C ILE A 16 12.41 41.31 -17.52
N GLU A 17 11.31 42.00 -17.82
CA GLU A 17 10.60 42.81 -16.82
C GLU A 17 10.20 41.89 -15.68
N THR A 18 10.83 42.07 -14.51
CA THR A 18 10.41 41.46 -13.25
C THR A 18 9.05 42.04 -12.87
N LEU A 19 7.98 41.35 -13.27
CA LEU A 19 6.60 41.67 -12.92
C LEU A 19 6.37 41.42 -11.43
N THR A 20 5.81 42.41 -10.73
CA THR A 20 5.47 42.28 -9.32
C THR A 20 4.04 41.75 -9.15
N THR A 21 3.73 41.25 -7.94
CA THR A 21 2.35 40.87 -7.57
C THR A 21 1.35 42.02 -7.75
N ALA A 22 1.79 43.28 -7.58
CA ALA A 22 0.95 44.46 -7.82
C ALA A 22 0.59 44.61 -9.31
N ASP A 23 1.56 44.41 -10.21
CA ASP A 23 1.33 44.52 -11.66
C ASP A 23 0.35 43.45 -12.17
N ILE A 24 0.45 42.24 -11.61
CA ILE A 24 -0.47 41.12 -11.91
C ILE A 24 -1.89 41.48 -11.46
N LEU A 25 -2.04 42.01 -10.24
CA LEU A 25 -3.34 42.39 -9.71
C LEU A 25 -3.97 43.55 -10.47
N ASP A 26 -3.19 44.54 -10.90
CA ASP A 26 -3.71 45.66 -11.70
C ASP A 26 -4.21 45.19 -13.07
N ARG A 27 -3.46 44.31 -13.74
CA ARG A 27 -3.89 43.68 -15.00
C ARG A 27 -5.15 42.83 -14.81
N PHE A 28 -5.23 42.08 -13.71
CA PHE A 28 -6.41 41.29 -13.38
C PHE A 28 -7.62 42.16 -13.01
N ARG A 29 -7.42 43.29 -12.30
CA ARG A 29 -8.46 44.27 -11.99
C ARG A 29 -9.06 44.89 -13.24
N ALA A 30 -8.24 45.09 -14.27
CA ALA A 30 -8.64 45.63 -15.57
C ALA A 30 -9.31 44.62 -16.51
N ASN A 31 -9.33 43.31 -16.17
CA ASN A 31 -9.87 42.25 -17.04
C ASN A 31 -11.14 41.58 -16.45
N PRO A 32 -12.35 42.04 -16.83
CA PRO A 32 -13.60 41.48 -16.34
C PRO A 32 -13.82 40.00 -16.67
N GLU A 33 -13.29 39.53 -17.80
CA GLU A 33 -13.44 38.14 -18.23
C GLU A 33 -12.54 37.21 -17.42
N ALA A 34 -11.29 37.61 -17.15
CA ALA A 34 -10.42 36.89 -16.23
C ALA A 34 -11.03 36.81 -14.82
N GLN A 35 -11.67 37.89 -14.34
CA GLN A 35 -12.36 37.87 -13.04
C GLN A 35 -13.52 36.89 -13.01
N LYS A 36 -14.32 36.81 -14.08
CA LYS A 36 -15.39 35.81 -14.20
C LYS A 36 -14.82 34.40 -14.26
N GLN A 37 -13.70 34.18 -14.95
CA GLN A 37 -13.04 32.87 -15.02
C GLN A 37 -12.56 32.40 -13.65
N VAL A 38 -11.92 33.27 -12.86
CA VAL A 38 -11.35 32.90 -11.56
C VAL A 38 -12.42 32.83 -10.46
N PHE A 39 -13.42 33.72 -10.48
CA PHE A 39 -14.37 33.89 -9.37
C PHE A 39 -15.85 33.70 -9.74
N GLY A 40 -16.16 33.29 -10.96
CA GLY A 40 -17.53 33.11 -11.46
C GLY A 40 -18.31 34.42 -11.64
N LYS A 41 -17.74 35.57 -11.26
CA LYS A 41 -18.36 36.90 -11.39
C LYS A 41 -17.29 38.00 -11.47
N LYS A 42 -17.66 39.14 -12.06
CA LYS A 42 -16.86 40.37 -11.96
C LYS A 42 -16.91 40.87 -10.51
N LEU A 43 -15.75 41.21 -9.94
CA LEU A 43 -15.68 41.75 -8.59
C LEU A 43 -16.00 43.25 -8.61
N SER A 44 -16.76 43.73 -7.62
CA SER A 44 -16.84 45.17 -7.36
C SER A 44 -15.51 45.71 -6.82
N ALA A 45 -15.24 47.02 -6.95
CA ALA A 45 -14.00 47.62 -6.47
C ALA A 45 -13.74 47.35 -4.97
N LYS A 46 -14.81 47.41 -4.17
CA LYS A 46 -14.77 47.15 -2.72
C LYS A 46 -14.52 45.67 -2.40
N GLU A 47 -15.08 44.74 -3.18
CA GLU A 47 -14.79 43.30 -3.03
C GLU A 47 -13.36 42.97 -3.44
N PHE A 48 -12.85 43.60 -4.50
CA PHE A 48 -11.48 43.42 -4.96
C PHE A 48 -10.48 43.85 -3.89
N GLU A 49 -10.63 45.07 -3.35
CA GLU A 49 -9.78 45.59 -2.28
C GLU A 49 -9.87 44.75 -1.01
N ARG A 50 -11.08 44.35 -0.58
CA ARG A 50 -11.23 43.49 0.60
C ARG A 50 -10.53 42.14 0.44
N ARG A 51 -10.48 41.62 -0.78
CA ARG A 51 -9.96 40.27 -1.06
C ARG A 51 -8.44 40.23 -1.17
N PHE A 52 -7.84 41.30 -1.68
CA PHE A 52 -6.39 41.37 -1.89
C PHE A 52 -5.64 42.31 -0.93
N SER A 53 -6.33 42.94 0.03
CA SER A 53 -5.72 43.83 1.02
C SER A 53 -4.72 43.15 1.96
N LYS A 54 -4.75 41.82 2.07
CA LYS A 54 -3.84 41.02 2.89
C LYS A 54 -2.79 40.27 2.06
N GLY A 55 -2.62 40.63 0.78
CA GLY A 55 -1.81 39.89 -0.17
C GLY A 55 -2.62 38.87 -0.99
N VAL A 56 -1.95 38.23 -1.94
CA VAL A 56 -2.53 37.20 -2.83
C VAL A 56 -1.96 35.86 -2.43
N SER A 57 -2.82 34.84 -2.25
CA SER A 57 -2.33 33.48 -2.00
C SER A 57 -1.60 32.93 -3.24
N ALA A 58 -0.61 32.06 -3.04
CA ALA A 58 0.10 31.39 -4.14
C ALA A 58 -0.86 30.56 -5.05
N LYS A 59 -1.98 30.10 -4.51
CA LYS A 59 -3.03 29.40 -5.28
C LYS A 59 -3.85 30.37 -6.13
N ASP A 60 -4.19 31.54 -5.59
CA ASP A 60 -4.97 32.55 -6.31
C ASP A 60 -4.12 33.26 -7.37
N ILE A 61 -2.83 33.53 -7.09
CA ILE A 61 -1.94 34.16 -8.07
C ILE A 61 -1.76 33.27 -9.32
N GLY A 62 -1.64 31.94 -9.15
CA GLY A 62 -1.49 31.00 -10.27
C GLY A 62 -2.73 30.97 -11.16
N LYS A 63 -3.94 31.01 -10.57
CA LYS A 63 -5.19 31.12 -11.33
C LYS A 63 -5.34 32.48 -12.01
N ILE A 64 -4.91 33.54 -11.34
CA ILE A 64 -4.97 34.90 -11.88
C ILE A 64 -4.03 35.05 -13.08
N THR A 65 -2.79 34.55 -12.98
CA THR A 65 -1.78 34.64 -14.06
C THR A 65 -2.20 33.83 -15.27
N GLU A 66 -2.75 32.63 -15.06
CA GLU A 66 -3.34 31.82 -16.13
C GLU A 66 -4.51 32.55 -16.81
N ALA A 67 -5.43 33.12 -16.03
CA ALA A 67 -6.61 33.82 -16.55
C ALA A 67 -6.28 35.13 -17.31
N ILE A 68 -5.17 35.80 -17.00
CA ILE A 68 -4.70 36.98 -17.75
C ILE A 68 -3.68 36.63 -18.85
N GLY A 69 -3.45 35.34 -19.11
CA GLY A 69 -2.58 34.86 -20.19
C GLY A 69 -1.08 35.08 -19.94
N MET A 70 -0.66 35.16 -18.68
CA MET A 70 0.73 35.38 -18.29
C MET A 70 1.38 34.06 -17.83
N LYS A 71 2.54 33.73 -18.42
CA LYS A 71 3.42 32.66 -17.93
C LYS A 71 4.41 33.26 -16.92
N VAL A 72 4.34 32.82 -15.67
CA VAL A 72 5.32 33.17 -14.63
C VAL A 72 6.37 32.05 -14.57
N ALA A 73 7.66 32.41 -14.54
CA ALA A 73 8.78 31.46 -14.56
C ALA A 73 8.91 30.68 -13.24
N SER A 74 8.65 31.32 -12.09
CA SER A 74 8.54 30.68 -10.78
C SER A 74 7.73 31.55 -9.80
N LEU A 75 7.08 30.94 -8.80
CA LEU A 75 6.34 31.69 -7.76
C LEU A 75 7.27 32.41 -6.77
N GLU A 76 8.54 32.00 -6.70
CA GLU A 76 9.59 32.59 -5.87
C GLU A 76 10.01 33.98 -6.38
N ASP A 77 9.94 34.20 -7.71
CA ASP A 77 10.22 35.50 -8.34
C ASP A 77 9.15 36.58 -8.02
N LEU A 78 7.99 36.19 -7.46
CA LEU A 78 6.88 37.10 -7.14
C LEU A 78 6.85 37.60 -5.69
N GLY A 79 7.81 37.22 -4.86
CA GLY A 79 7.92 37.67 -3.46
C GLY A 79 6.74 37.27 -2.58
N ILE A 80 6.07 36.16 -2.90
CA ILE A 80 4.94 35.63 -2.13
C ILE A 80 5.49 34.65 -1.09
N ASP A 81 5.52 35.08 0.17
CA ASP A 81 5.88 34.21 1.29
C ASP A 81 4.96 32.98 1.32
N ALA A 82 5.59 31.81 1.45
CA ALA A 82 4.94 30.53 1.66
C ALA A 82 3.94 30.61 2.84
N PRO A 83 2.85 29.83 2.82
CA PRO A 83 1.86 29.85 3.89
C PRO A 83 2.52 29.73 5.27
N GLU A 84 2.16 30.64 6.19
CA GLU A 84 2.73 30.72 7.54
C GLU A 84 2.80 29.34 8.20
N LEU A 85 4.01 28.82 8.33
CA LEU A 85 4.30 27.67 9.16
C LEU A 85 4.00 28.03 10.63
N PRO A 86 3.50 27.09 11.45
CA PRO A 86 3.37 27.31 12.89
C PRO A 86 4.69 27.81 13.46
N THR A 87 4.64 28.85 14.30
CA THR A 87 5.84 29.37 14.98
C THR A 87 6.59 28.23 15.69
N GLU A 88 7.92 28.30 15.75
CA GLU A 88 8.77 27.22 16.30
C GLU A 88 8.29 26.74 17.68
N LYS A 89 7.88 27.67 18.55
CA LYS A 89 7.25 27.37 19.86
C LYS A 89 5.92 26.61 19.76
N LYS A 90 5.08 26.92 18.77
CA LYS A 90 3.81 26.23 18.54
C LYS A 90 4.07 24.81 18.02
N ARG A 91 5.04 24.66 17.13
CA ARG A 91 5.49 23.38 16.58
C ARG A 91 6.07 22.46 17.65
N GLU A 92 6.93 22.97 18.52
CA GLU A 92 7.47 22.25 19.68
C GLU A 92 6.36 21.84 20.66
N SER A 93 5.39 22.71 20.92
CA SER A 93 4.27 22.41 21.81
C SER A 93 3.33 21.34 21.25
N GLU A 94 3.09 21.37 19.94
CA GLU A 94 2.23 20.40 19.25
C GLU A 94 2.95 19.06 19.01
N GLN A 95 4.27 19.05 18.80
CA GLN A 95 5.10 17.84 18.78
C GLN A 95 5.16 17.17 20.16
N SER A 96 5.38 17.95 21.22
CA SER A 96 5.36 17.42 22.59
C SER A 96 3.97 16.87 22.96
N LEU A 97 2.89 17.48 22.44
CA LEU A 97 1.54 16.96 22.61
C LEU A 97 1.31 15.66 21.83
N ALA A 98 1.82 15.56 20.59
CA ALA A 98 1.72 14.35 19.77
C ALA A 98 2.50 13.17 20.38
N GLU A 99 3.72 13.39 20.90
CA GLU A 99 4.52 12.37 21.58
C GLU A 99 3.82 11.86 22.85
N LYS A 100 3.20 12.76 23.62
CA LYS A 100 2.43 12.38 24.81
C LYS A 100 1.21 11.53 24.46
N LEU A 101 0.45 11.95 23.46
CA LEU A 101 -0.73 11.20 22.98
C LEU A 101 -0.34 9.83 22.42
N MET A 102 0.78 9.73 21.71
CA MET A 102 1.26 8.45 21.18
C MET A 102 1.73 7.51 22.30
N THR A 103 2.47 8.03 23.27
CA THR A 103 2.88 7.26 24.47
C THR A 103 1.66 6.76 25.25
N GLU A 104 0.59 7.56 25.31
CA GLU A 104 -0.67 7.19 25.96
C GLU A 104 -1.42 6.10 25.19
N ILE A 105 -1.47 6.18 23.85
CA ILE A 105 -2.01 5.12 22.98
C ILE A 105 -1.22 3.81 23.16
N ASP A 106 0.11 3.87 23.16
CA ASP A 106 0.99 2.70 23.29
C ASP A 106 0.84 2.05 24.68
N ALA A 107 0.76 2.86 25.75
CA ALA A 107 0.53 2.35 27.10
C ALA A 107 -0.85 1.69 27.26
N LEU A 108 -1.88 2.24 26.59
CA LEU A 108 -3.24 1.70 26.56
C LEU A 108 -3.30 0.39 25.77
N GLN A 109 -2.65 0.31 24.60
CA GLN A 109 -2.57 -0.92 23.80
C GLN A 109 -1.73 -2.01 24.49
N ALA A 110 -0.71 -1.62 25.27
CA ALA A 110 0.13 -2.54 26.04
C ALA A 110 -0.48 -2.97 27.39
N GLY A 111 -1.68 -2.50 27.75
CA GLY A 111 -2.39 -2.88 28.98
C GLY A 111 -1.72 -2.42 30.29
N ARG A 112 -0.83 -1.41 30.26
CA ARG A 112 -0.06 -0.95 31.42
C ARG A 112 -0.68 0.33 32.05
N LYS A 113 -1.77 0.16 32.83
CA LYS A 113 -2.54 1.18 33.62
C LYS A 113 -3.20 2.29 32.78
N LEU A 114 -4.48 2.64 32.94
CA LEU A 114 -5.23 2.97 34.15
C LEU A 114 -6.63 2.35 34.19
N GLU A 115 -7.09 2.08 35.41
CA GLU A 115 -8.48 1.74 35.75
C GLU A 115 -9.45 2.78 35.16
N THR A 116 -10.49 2.30 34.47
CA THR A 116 -11.66 3.05 33.98
C THR A 116 -11.46 4.07 32.86
N LEU A 117 -11.00 3.64 31.68
CA LEU A 117 -11.25 4.38 30.42
C LEU A 117 -11.91 3.46 29.41
N SER A 118 -13.01 3.96 28.84
CA SER A 118 -13.89 3.24 27.92
C SER A 118 -13.34 3.22 26.49
N ALA A 119 -13.88 2.38 25.61
CA ALA A 119 -13.53 2.39 24.18
C ALA A 119 -13.69 3.80 23.56
N ASP A 120 -14.68 4.57 24.03
CA ASP A 120 -14.93 5.95 23.60
C ASP A 120 -13.79 6.92 23.97
N ASP A 121 -13.04 6.65 25.04
CA ASP A 121 -11.93 7.50 25.44
C ASP A 121 -10.69 7.25 24.58
N LEU A 122 -10.48 6.00 24.15
CA LEU A 122 -9.45 5.62 23.18
C LEU A 122 -9.73 6.25 21.80
N GLU A 123 -10.99 6.23 21.37
CA GLU A 123 -11.45 6.88 20.13
C GLU A 123 -11.14 8.39 20.15
N LYS A 124 -11.49 9.08 21.24
CA LYS A 124 -11.23 10.53 21.42
C LYS A 124 -9.75 10.88 21.46
N ILE A 125 -8.91 10.01 22.01
CA ILE A 125 -7.44 10.20 22.03
C ILE A 125 -6.88 10.06 20.60
N LYS A 126 -7.33 9.06 19.83
CA LYS A 126 -6.96 8.89 18.42
C LYS A 126 -7.40 10.08 17.57
N GLU A 127 -8.63 10.55 17.73
CA GLU A 127 -9.14 11.74 17.02
C GLU A 127 -8.33 13.00 17.34
N LYS A 128 -7.96 13.22 18.61
CA LYS A 128 -7.08 14.32 19.02
C LYS A 128 -5.69 14.20 18.42
N TYR A 129 -5.12 13.00 18.40
CA TYR A 129 -3.83 12.75 17.76
C TYR A 129 -3.86 13.06 16.26
N ILE A 130 -4.91 12.64 15.55
CA ILE A 130 -5.14 12.96 14.14
C ILE A 130 -5.27 14.48 13.93
N ALA A 131 -6.03 15.17 14.79
CA ALA A 131 -6.18 16.63 14.71
C ALA A 131 -4.86 17.38 14.95
N VAL A 132 -4.02 16.91 15.90
CA VAL A 132 -2.69 17.47 16.17
C VAL A 132 -1.73 17.20 15.01
N LYS A 133 -1.72 15.98 14.44
CA LYS A 133 -0.95 15.66 13.23
C LYS A 133 -1.33 16.56 12.05
N LYS A 134 -2.63 16.83 11.87
CA LYS A 134 -3.15 17.73 10.83
C LYS A 134 -2.73 19.19 11.07
N ALA A 135 -2.73 19.65 12.32
CA ALA A 135 -2.29 21.00 12.70
C ALA A 135 -0.77 21.20 12.50
N LEU A 136 0.03 20.15 12.68
CA LEU A 136 1.49 20.15 12.49
C LEU A 136 1.94 20.23 11.02
N GLY A 137 1.01 20.17 10.06
CA GLY A 137 1.36 20.24 8.64
C GLY A 137 2.21 19.06 8.16
N LEU A 138 2.12 17.91 8.84
CA LEU A 138 2.63 16.63 8.32
C LEU A 138 1.79 16.30 7.09
N LYS A 139 2.28 16.71 5.92
CA LYS A 139 1.63 16.51 4.62
C LYS A 139 1.36 15.02 4.44
N GLN A 140 0.09 14.63 4.43
CA GLN A 140 -0.35 13.45 3.69
C GLN A 140 -0.18 13.79 2.21
N GLU A 141 0.79 13.15 1.55
CA GLU A 141 0.84 13.19 0.08
C GLU A 141 -0.38 12.40 -0.40
N THR A 142 -1.34 13.14 -0.95
CA THR A 142 -2.61 12.62 -1.48
C THR A 142 -2.66 12.97 -2.96
N GLY A 143 -3.10 12.01 -3.77
CA GLY A 143 -3.40 12.25 -5.18
C GLY A 143 -3.36 10.99 -6.05
N ALA A 144 -4.25 10.94 -7.04
CA ALA A 144 -4.12 10.07 -8.20
C ALA A 144 -2.69 10.19 -8.78
N GLY A 145 -2.05 9.06 -9.07
CA GLY A 145 -0.67 9.03 -9.53
C GLY A 145 0.41 9.20 -8.45
N PHE A 146 0.11 8.95 -7.17
CA PHE A 146 1.15 8.87 -6.12
C PHE A 146 2.18 7.80 -6.49
N VAL A 147 3.44 8.22 -6.62
CA VAL A 147 4.59 7.35 -6.87
C VAL A 147 5.51 7.42 -5.66
N LEU A 148 5.76 6.27 -5.03
CA LEU A 148 6.74 6.15 -3.97
C LEU A 148 8.06 5.66 -4.53
N GLU A 149 9.06 6.53 -4.51
CA GLU A 149 10.44 6.20 -4.88
C GLU A 149 11.18 5.54 -3.69
N ALA A 150 11.78 4.38 -3.94
CA ALA A 150 12.60 3.62 -3.00
C ALA A 150 13.86 3.09 -3.69
N LYS A 151 14.65 2.32 -2.94
CA LYS A 151 15.77 1.52 -3.47
C LYS A 151 15.55 0.06 -3.14
N ASN A 152 15.96 -0.83 -4.04
CA ASN A 152 15.99 -2.27 -3.76
C ASN A 152 17.23 -2.66 -2.94
N GLU A 153 17.37 -3.95 -2.59
CA GLU A 153 18.54 -4.50 -1.88
C GLU A 153 19.90 -4.25 -2.56
N LYS A 154 19.90 -4.00 -3.88
CA LYS A 154 21.11 -3.69 -4.67
C LYS A 154 21.40 -2.18 -4.72
N GLY A 155 20.54 -1.35 -4.13
CA GLY A 155 20.62 0.11 -4.18
C GLY A 155 20.10 0.71 -5.48
N GLU A 156 19.46 -0.09 -6.36
CA GLU A 156 18.87 0.39 -7.61
C GLU A 156 17.50 1.05 -7.32
N PRO A 157 17.15 2.12 -8.05
CA PRO A 157 15.87 2.80 -7.85
C PRO A 157 14.70 1.88 -8.21
N VAL A 158 13.67 1.88 -7.37
CA VAL A 158 12.39 1.22 -7.62
C VAL A 158 11.26 2.21 -7.33
N GLU A 159 10.22 2.16 -8.16
CA GLU A 159 9.07 3.05 -8.09
C GLU A 159 7.80 2.24 -7.86
N PHE A 160 7.03 2.62 -6.84
CA PHE A 160 5.71 2.06 -6.58
C PHE A 160 4.65 3.07 -7.02
N ASN A 161 4.12 2.89 -8.22
CA ASN A 161 3.00 3.69 -8.73
C ASN A 161 1.68 3.05 -8.27
N PHE A 162 1.04 3.65 -7.26
CA PHE A 162 -0.13 3.05 -6.63
C PHE A 162 -1.37 3.04 -7.53
N GLU A 163 -1.48 3.97 -8.48
CA GLU A 163 -2.58 3.96 -9.45
C GLU A 163 -2.44 2.80 -10.44
N GLN A 164 -1.22 2.55 -10.93
CA GLN A 164 -0.94 1.41 -11.80
C GLN A 164 -1.14 0.08 -11.05
N ILE A 165 -0.67 -0.01 -9.81
CA ILE A 165 -0.87 -1.19 -8.96
C ILE A 165 -2.37 -1.42 -8.71
N LYS A 166 -3.14 -0.38 -8.40
CA LYS A 166 -4.59 -0.48 -8.23
C LYS A 166 -5.28 -1.00 -9.47
N ASN A 167 -5.01 -0.40 -10.62
CA ASN A 167 -5.64 -0.78 -11.88
C ASN A 167 -5.29 -2.23 -12.26
N TYR A 168 -4.03 -2.64 -12.08
CA TYR A 168 -3.61 -4.02 -12.30
C TYR A 168 -4.42 -5.02 -11.46
N TRP A 169 -4.58 -4.78 -10.16
CA TRP A 169 -5.34 -5.69 -9.29
C TRP A 169 -6.83 -5.67 -9.59
N VAL A 170 -7.41 -4.51 -9.89
CA VAL A 170 -8.81 -4.42 -10.35
C VAL A 170 -9.03 -5.25 -11.61
N ASP A 171 -8.16 -5.11 -12.60
CA ASP A 171 -8.26 -5.86 -13.87
C ASP A 171 -8.06 -7.36 -13.62
N PHE A 172 -7.08 -7.75 -12.81
CA PHE A 172 -6.87 -9.14 -12.40
C PHE A 172 -8.14 -9.75 -11.79
N TYR A 173 -8.79 -9.05 -10.84
CA TYR A 173 -10.00 -9.56 -10.20
C TYR A 173 -11.16 -9.69 -11.19
N LYS A 174 -11.34 -8.74 -12.11
CA LYS A 174 -12.36 -8.83 -13.16
C LYS A 174 -12.10 -9.99 -14.12
N GLU A 175 -10.87 -10.15 -14.60
CA GLU A 175 -10.47 -11.21 -15.52
C GLU A 175 -10.63 -12.60 -14.91
N ASN A 176 -10.55 -12.72 -13.58
CA ASN A 176 -10.74 -13.96 -12.86
C ASN A 176 -12.14 -14.08 -12.22
N ASN A 177 -13.16 -13.36 -12.72
CA ASN A 177 -14.55 -13.41 -12.24
C ASN A 177 -14.71 -13.20 -10.73
N LEU A 178 -13.97 -12.26 -10.14
CA LEU A 178 -14.08 -11.85 -8.74
C LEU A 178 -14.57 -10.38 -8.66
N PRO A 179 -15.79 -10.06 -9.17
CA PRO A 179 -16.25 -8.69 -9.32
C PRO A 179 -16.44 -7.96 -7.97
N GLU A 180 -16.86 -8.67 -6.91
CA GLU A 180 -17.02 -8.08 -5.57
C GLU A 180 -15.70 -7.54 -5.03
N LEU A 181 -14.60 -8.27 -5.25
CA LEU A 181 -13.26 -7.84 -4.84
C LEU A 181 -12.77 -6.66 -5.69
N ALA A 182 -13.03 -6.71 -7.02
CA ALA A 182 -12.68 -5.64 -7.94
C ALA A 182 -13.38 -4.32 -7.54
N GLU A 183 -14.69 -4.37 -7.33
CA GLU A 183 -15.49 -3.19 -6.95
C GLU A 183 -15.06 -2.57 -5.63
N ALA A 184 -14.67 -3.40 -4.65
CA ALA A 184 -14.17 -2.92 -3.37
C ALA A 184 -12.88 -2.11 -3.57
N ILE A 185 -11.97 -2.58 -4.43
CA ILE A 185 -10.68 -1.94 -4.68
C ILE A 185 -10.80 -0.72 -5.59
N GLU A 186 -11.68 -0.72 -6.59
CA GLU A 186 -11.90 0.43 -7.47
C GLU A 186 -12.21 1.71 -6.70
N LYS A 187 -13.04 1.58 -5.65
CA LYS A 187 -13.52 2.66 -4.80
C LYS A 187 -12.47 3.19 -3.83
N VAL A 188 -11.31 2.53 -3.72
CA VAL A 188 -10.25 2.91 -2.79
C VAL A 188 -9.42 4.08 -3.35
N ASP A 189 -9.18 5.06 -2.48
CA ASP A 189 -8.15 6.08 -2.65
C ASP A 189 -6.95 5.68 -1.79
N ILE A 190 -5.83 5.33 -2.43
CA ILE A 190 -4.68 4.77 -1.72
C ILE A 190 -3.93 5.89 -1.01
N THR A 191 -4.20 6.03 0.29
CA THR A 191 -3.50 6.96 1.18
C THR A 191 -2.66 6.22 2.20
N LEU A 192 -1.37 6.55 2.27
CA LEU A 192 -0.40 6.00 3.23
C LEU A 192 0.17 7.08 4.13
N THR A 193 0.39 6.77 5.41
CA THR A 193 1.12 7.67 6.32
C THR A 193 2.60 7.75 5.96
N LYS A 194 3.28 8.80 6.44
CA LYS A 194 4.73 8.94 6.26
C LYS A 194 5.48 7.75 6.87
N GLU A 195 5.04 7.27 8.04
CA GLU A 195 5.63 6.10 8.70
C GLU A 195 5.47 4.82 7.85
N GLN A 196 4.31 4.61 7.22
CA GLN A 196 4.10 3.49 6.30
C GLN A 196 4.99 3.59 5.05
N GLN A 197 5.09 4.78 4.46
CA GLN A 197 5.97 5.03 3.32
C GLN A 197 7.44 4.76 3.65
N ASP A 198 7.93 5.26 4.78
CA ASP A 198 9.31 5.06 5.22
C ASP A 198 9.57 3.58 5.51
N ARG A 199 8.57 2.86 6.04
CA ARG A 199 8.64 1.42 6.26
C ARG A 199 8.67 0.61 4.96
N ILE A 200 7.89 1.00 3.95
CA ILE A 200 7.96 0.39 2.61
C ILE A 200 9.36 0.55 2.03
N LYS A 201 9.93 1.77 2.09
CA LYS A 201 11.29 2.02 1.63
C LYS A 201 12.31 1.16 2.35
N GLU A 202 12.20 1.05 3.67
CA GLU A 202 13.08 0.21 4.48
C GLU A 202 12.99 -1.27 4.09
N LEU A 203 11.77 -1.82 3.93
CA LEU A 203 11.56 -3.21 3.56
C LEU A 203 12.07 -3.52 2.15
N ALA A 204 11.92 -2.59 1.21
CA ALA A 204 12.48 -2.70 -0.14
C ALA A 204 14.02 -2.72 -0.12
N GLU A 205 14.63 -1.80 0.63
CA GLU A 205 16.08 -1.63 0.64
C GLU A 205 16.80 -2.69 1.47
N LYS A 206 16.22 -3.14 2.59
CA LYS A 206 16.91 -4.05 3.54
C LYS A 206 16.51 -5.51 3.43
N GLU A 207 15.27 -5.79 3.01
CA GLU A 207 14.72 -7.15 3.02
C GLU A 207 14.22 -7.59 1.64
N GLY A 208 14.31 -6.74 0.60
CA GLY A 208 14.09 -7.14 -0.79
C GLY A 208 12.63 -7.26 -1.19
N PHE A 209 11.76 -6.50 -0.52
CA PHE A 209 10.35 -6.46 -0.86
C PHE A 209 10.12 -5.55 -2.07
N ASP A 210 9.36 -6.02 -3.05
CA ASP A 210 9.22 -5.37 -4.35
C ASP A 210 7.82 -5.56 -4.99
N LYS A 211 6.94 -6.36 -4.39
CA LYS A 211 5.58 -6.60 -4.88
C LYS A 211 4.53 -6.08 -3.92
N MET A 212 3.58 -5.32 -4.45
CA MET A 212 2.38 -4.88 -3.72
C MET A 212 1.14 -5.58 -4.29
N ILE A 213 0.41 -6.26 -3.41
CA ILE A 213 -0.90 -6.85 -3.71
C ILE A 213 -1.97 -6.08 -2.93
N ILE A 214 -3.03 -5.65 -3.59
CA ILE A 214 -4.15 -4.97 -2.92
C ILE A 214 -5.27 -5.97 -2.72
N PHE A 215 -5.70 -6.12 -1.47
CA PHE A 215 -6.82 -6.98 -1.09
C PHE A 215 -8.01 -6.14 -0.61
N ALA A 216 -9.20 -6.68 -0.78
CA ALA A 216 -10.46 -5.98 -0.51
C ALA A 216 -10.85 -5.88 0.99
N GLY A 217 -10.06 -6.48 1.89
CA GLY A 217 -10.34 -6.57 3.32
C GLY A 217 -10.79 -7.97 3.75
N ASN A 218 -10.53 -8.33 5.00
CA ASN A 218 -10.65 -9.70 5.50
C ASN A 218 -12.09 -10.24 5.48
N GLU A 219 -13.06 -9.44 5.93
CA GLU A 219 -14.48 -9.82 5.94
C GLU A 219 -14.95 -10.20 4.53
N LEU A 220 -14.73 -9.32 3.55
CA LEU A 220 -15.16 -9.57 2.17
C LEU A 220 -14.38 -10.73 1.54
N MET A 221 -13.10 -10.90 1.87
CA MET A 221 -12.30 -12.04 1.42
C MET A 221 -12.84 -13.37 1.97
N GLN A 222 -13.21 -13.42 3.25
CA GLN A 222 -13.81 -14.59 3.91
C GLN A 222 -15.20 -14.93 3.35
N ASP A 223 -16.05 -13.92 3.16
CA ASP A 223 -17.38 -14.09 2.55
C ASP A 223 -17.30 -14.66 1.12
N ASN A 224 -16.18 -14.43 0.44
CA ASN A 224 -15.94 -14.88 -0.93
C ASN A 224 -14.94 -16.04 -1.03
N SER A 225 -14.54 -16.69 0.07
CA SER A 225 -13.51 -17.75 0.04
C SER A 225 -13.85 -18.89 -0.92
N VAL A 226 -15.13 -19.29 -1.02
CA VAL A 226 -15.57 -20.33 -1.97
C VAL A 226 -15.37 -19.88 -3.41
N THR A 227 -15.80 -18.67 -3.76
CA THR A 227 -15.65 -18.11 -5.11
C THR A 227 -14.18 -17.93 -5.45
N ILE A 228 -13.37 -17.39 -4.53
CA ILE A 228 -11.92 -17.24 -4.69
C ILE A 228 -11.29 -18.59 -5.03
N LYS A 229 -11.58 -19.64 -4.24
CA LYS A 229 -11.08 -20.99 -4.53
C LYS A 229 -11.52 -21.47 -5.91
N GLN A 230 -12.81 -21.37 -6.24
CA GLN A 230 -13.37 -21.89 -7.49
C GLN A 230 -12.82 -21.18 -8.73
N GLU A 231 -12.64 -19.87 -8.67
CA GLU A 231 -12.14 -19.09 -9.82
C GLU A 231 -10.63 -19.20 -9.99
N THR A 232 -9.88 -19.21 -8.88
CA THR A 232 -8.41 -19.34 -8.93
C THR A 232 -7.94 -20.75 -9.30
N GLU A 233 -8.82 -21.76 -9.20
CA GLU A 233 -8.54 -23.15 -9.56
C GLU A 233 -9.05 -23.58 -10.96
N LYS A 234 -9.57 -22.65 -11.76
CA LYS A 234 -9.95 -22.96 -13.15
C LYS A 234 -8.74 -23.19 -14.02
N GLU A 235 -8.89 -24.06 -15.02
CA GLU A 235 -7.88 -24.19 -16.06
C GLU A 235 -7.63 -22.85 -16.76
N MET A 236 -6.38 -22.60 -17.12
CA MET A 236 -5.96 -21.38 -17.80
C MET A 236 -5.59 -21.69 -19.25
N GLU A 237 -6.21 -20.95 -20.16
CA GLU A 237 -5.93 -21.08 -21.59
C GLU A 237 -4.49 -20.64 -21.91
N GLY A 238 -3.85 -21.39 -22.81
CA GLY A 238 -2.50 -21.08 -23.30
C GLY A 238 -1.36 -21.62 -22.45
N LEU A 239 -1.62 -22.41 -21.40
CA LEU A 239 -0.52 -23.04 -20.66
C LEU A 239 0.23 -24.07 -21.51
N LYS A 240 1.57 -23.99 -21.49
CA LYS A 240 2.44 -24.98 -22.16
C LYS A 240 2.46 -26.36 -21.50
N LYS A 241 2.24 -26.40 -20.18
CA LYS A 241 2.20 -27.64 -19.39
C LYS A 241 0.75 -27.91 -19.00
N GLN A 242 0.39 -29.19 -18.95
CA GLN A 242 -0.92 -29.61 -18.50
C GLN A 242 -1.20 -29.09 -17.09
N GLN A 243 -2.43 -28.65 -16.88
CA GLN A 243 -2.98 -28.30 -15.58
C GLN A 243 -3.89 -29.46 -15.16
N TYR A 244 -3.81 -29.89 -13.90
CA TYR A 244 -4.68 -30.89 -13.27
C TYR A 244 -4.66 -32.28 -13.95
N SER A 245 -3.92 -33.23 -13.39
CA SER A 245 -3.96 -34.64 -13.83
C SER A 245 -4.88 -35.53 -12.97
N GLU A 246 -5.38 -35.01 -11.85
CA GLU A 246 -6.19 -35.74 -10.89
C GLU A 246 -7.65 -35.31 -10.96
N ILE A 247 -8.54 -36.30 -10.95
CA ILE A 247 -9.98 -36.14 -10.90
C ILE A 247 -10.50 -36.52 -9.51
N ASP A 248 -11.54 -35.81 -9.05
CA ASP A 248 -12.26 -36.18 -7.83
C ASP A 248 -13.23 -37.34 -8.07
N LYS A 249 -13.95 -37.71 -7.01
CA LYS A 249 -14.95 -38.78 -7.01
C LYS A 249 -16.13 -38.56 -7.98
N ASP A 250 -16.29 -37.34 -8.48
CA ASP A 250 -17.35 -36.92 -9.38
C ASP A 250 -16.81 -36.69 -10.81
N ASP A 251 -15.62 -37.27 -11.12
CA ASP A 251 -14.89 -37.17 -12.38
C ASP A 251 -14.51 -35.73 -12.78
N LYS A 252 -14.34 -34.82 -11.80
CA LYS A 252 -13.94 -33.43 -12.05
C LYS A 252 -12.48 -33.20 -11.74
N LEU A 253 -11.79 -32.46 -12.61
CA LEU A 253 -10.41 -32.05 -12.39
C LEU A 253 -10.28 -31.23 -11.09
N ILE A 254 -9.27 -31.55 -10.28
CA ILE A 254 -9.04 -30.90 -8.99
C ILE A 254 -7.95 -29.83 -9.13
N GLY A 255 -8.35 -28.56 -9.06
CA GLY A 255 -7.40 -27.45 -9.14
C GLY A 255 -6.80 -26.98 -7.82
N THR A 256 -7.54 -27.19 -6.72
CA THR A 256 -7.04 -27.07 -5.35
C THR A 256 -7.44 -28.32 -4.57
N TYR A 257 -6.45 -29.09 -4.13
CA TYR A 257 -6.67 -30.22 -3.24
C TYR A 257 -6.75 -29.73 -1.79
N LEU A 258 -7.84 -30.06 -1.11
CA LEU A 258 -7.99 -29.87 0.35
C LEU A 258 -7.88 -31.24 1.04
N SER A 259 -7.02 -31.36 2.05
CA SER A 259 -6.89 -32.60 2.83
C SER A 259 -8.18 -32.97 3.57
N ASP A 260 -8.28 -34.20 4.06
CA ASP A 260 -9.42 -34.67 4.86
C ASP A 260 -9.68 -33.86 6.14
N THR A 261 -8.67 -33.14 6.63
CA THR A 261 -8.80 -32.24 7.78
C THR A 261 -9.28 -30.84 7.39
N VAL A 262 -8.89 -30.35 6.21
CA VAL A 262 -9.22 -29.00 5.72
C VAL A 262 -10.56 -28.98 4.98
N LYS A 263 -10.82 -30.00 4.16
CA LYS A 263 -12.04 -30.13 3.35
C LYS A 263 -13.35 -29.99 4.13
N PRO A 264 -13.56 -30.64 5.30
CA PRO A 264 -14.78 -30.47 6.08
C PRO A 264 -14.84 -29.16 6.87
N ALA A 265 -13.74 -28.39 6.91
CA ALA A 265 -13.66 -27.11 7.60
C ALA A 265 -13.82 -25.92 6.64
N PHE A 266 -13.57 -26.12 5.35
CA PHE A 266 -13.63 -25.04 4.36
C PHE A 266 -15.07 -24.76 3.88
N PRO A 267 -15.46 -23.48 3.76
CA PRO A 267 -14.76 -22.27 4.23
C PRO A 267 -15.04 -21.94 5.72
N GLU A 268 -16.18 -22.33 6.28
CA GLU A 268 -16.80 -21.66 7.44
C GLU A 268 -16.05 -21.84 8.76
N LYS A 269 -15.14 -22.82 8.81
CA LYS A 269 -14.37 -23.17 10.01
C LYS A 269 -12.88 -22.87 9.84
N ILE A 270 -12.52 -22.06 8.85
CA ILE A 270 -11.19 -21.45 8.72
C ILE A 270 -11.30 -19.99 9.16
N LYS A 271 -10.36 -19.53 9.99
CA LYS A 271 -10.32 -18.14 10.48
C LYS A 271 -9.00 -17.49 10.13
N ASN A 272 -9.09 -16.24 9.70
CA ASN A 272 -7.93 -15.37 9.50
C ASN A 272 -7.75 -14.47 10.74
N ASN A 273 -6.62 -14.59 11.44
CA ASN A 273 -6.46 -14.02 12.78
C ASN A 273 -5.94 -12.56 12.81
N ASN A 274 -5.20 -12.11 11.78
CA ASN A 274 -4.51 -10.81 11.80
C ASN A 274 -4.63 -10.07 10.46
N ARG A 275 -5.86 -9.83 10.00
CA ARG A 275 -6.12 -9.05 8.77
C ARG A 275 -7.09 -7.90 9.00
N PRO A 276 -6.85 -6.72 8.40
CA PRO A 276 -7.80 -5.62 8.41
C PRO A 276 -9.07 -5.99 7.65
N ASP A 277 -10.24 -5.60 8.17
CA ASP A 277 -11.52 -5.77 7.46
C ASP A 277 -11.69 -4.77 6.30
N LYS A 278 -10.91 -3.69 6.30
CA LYS A 278 -10.83 -2.72 5.20
C LYS A 278 -9.79 -3.13 4.16
N PRO A 279 -9.84 -2.60 2.93
CA PRO A 279 -8.80 -2.81 1.94
C PRO A 279 -7.39 -2.49 2.45
N TYR A 280 -6.43 -3.34 2.09
CA TYR A 280 -5.05 -3.24 2.55
C TYR A 280 -4.07 -3.66 1.45
N ILE A 281 -2.82 -3.22 1.59
CA ILE A 281 -1.70 -3.65 0.76
C ILE A 281 -0.95 -4.75 1.51
N LEU A 282 -0.79 -5.91 0.87
CA LEU A 282 0.21 -6.91 1.22
C LEU A 282 1.48 -6.58 0.43
N PHE A 283 2.52 -6.12 1.12
CA PHE A 283 3.83 -5.91 0.54
C PHE A 283 4.66 -7.18 0.75
N CYS A 284 5.18 -7.75 -0.32
CA CYS A 284 5.93 -9.01 -0.30
C CYS A 284 7.04 -9.00 -1.35
N LYS A 285 7.77 -10.11 -1.42
CA LYS A 285 8.79 -10.36 -2.45
C LYS A 285 8.10 -11.03 -3.65
N ASP A 286 8.27 -10.49 -4.85
CA ASP A 286 7.76 -11.06 -6.11
C ASP A 286 8.36 -12.45 -6.36
N ALA A 287 9.65 -12.58 -6.05
CA ALA A 287 10.40 -13.82 -5.90
C ALA A 287 11.52 -13.55 -4.88
N PRO A 288 11.77 -14.44 -3.92
CA PRO A 288 11.97 -15.85 -4.19
C PRO A 288 10.99 -16.77 -3.43
N GLU A 289 11.32 -18.06 -3.49
CA GLU A 289 10.79 -19.21 -2.76
C GLU A 289 10.46 -18.93 -1.28
N VAL A 290 9.77 -19.88 -0.64
CA VAL A 290 9.67 -19.93 0.83
C VAL A 290 11.04 -19.67 1.45
N GLU A 291 11.16 -18.55 2.18
CA GLU A 291 12.46 -17.97 2.51
C GLU A 291 13.32 -18.97 3.29
N GLU A 292 14.56 -19.20 2.86
CA GLU A 292 15.43 -20.22 3.47
C GLU A 292 15.61 -20.01 4.98
N LYS A 293 15.67 -18.74 5.42
CA LYS A 293 15.76 -18.38 6.85
C LYS A 293 14.53 -18.82 7.67
N THR A 294 13.39 -19.04 7.02
CA THR A 294 12.14 -19.51 7.65
C THR A 294 12.01 -21.04 7.60
N ARG A 295 12.81 -21.70 6.76
CA ARG A 295 12.86 -23.17 6.63
C ARG A 295 13.88 -23.83 7.55
N LYS A 296 14.85 -23.04 8.02
CA LYS A 296 15.88 -23.48 8.97
C LYS A 296 15.47 -23.19 10.41
N PRO A 297 16.01 -23.92 11.40
CA PRO A 297 15.90 -23.53 12.79
C PRO A 297 16.36 -22.07 13.01
N ILE A 298 15.53 -21.28 13.68
CA ILE A 298 15.74 -19.86 13.94
C ILE A 298 16.67 -19.71 15.14
N ARG A 299 17.82 -19.06 14.96
CA ARG A 299 18.78 -18.81 16.05
C ARG A 299 18.39 -17.57 16.85
N ARG A 300 18.23 -17.71 18.17
CA ARG A 300 18.13 -16.56 19.09
C ARG A 300 19.51 -16.07 19.52
N GLY A 301 19.63 -14.76 19.77
CA GLY A 301 20.88 -14.09 20.19
C GLY A 301 21.53 -14.61 21.47
N HIS A 302 20.88 -15.50 22.23
CA HIS A 302 21.42 -16.14 23.44
C HIS A 302 21.75 -17.64 23.29
N GLY A 303 21.85 -18.16 22.06
CA GLY A 303 22.39 -19.50 21.80
C GLY A 303 21.37 -20.66 21.78
N GLY A 304 20.08 -20.37 21.72
CA GLY A 304 19.04 -21.39 21.48
C GLY A 304 18.61 -21.43 20.00
N GLU A 305 18.49 -22.64 19.44
CA GLU A 305 17.87 -22.88 18.13
C GLU A 305 16.38 -23.21 18.34
N MET A 306 15.49 -22.46 17.69
CA MET A 306 14.06 -22.72 17.65
C MET A 306 13.71 -23.43 16.35
N ASN A 307 12.91 -24.48 16.40
CA ASN A 307 12.44 -25.15 15.20
C ASN A 307 11.54 -24.20 14.37
N ASN A 308 11.40 -24.46 13.07
CA ASN A 308 10.60 -23.66 12.13
C ASN A 308 9.09 -23.94 12.21
N SER A 309 8.56 -23.98 13.43
CA SER A 309 7.13 -24.15 13.68
C SER A 309 6.35 -22.86 13.41
N ALA A 310 5.03 -22.97 13.19
CA ALA A 310 4.18 -21.81 12.97
C ALA A 310 4.24 -20.81 14.15
N GLU A 311 4.25 -21.33 15.39
CA GLU A 311 4.37 -20.50 16.61
C GLU A 311 5.67 -19.69 16.63
N ASN A 312 6.81 -20.32 16.32
CA ASN A 312 8.11 -19.66 16.32
C ASN A 312 8.24 -18.66 15.17
N LEU A 313 7.70 -18.98 14.00
CA LEU A 313 7.69 -18.08 12.85
C LEU A 313 6.81 -16.85 13.11
N ARG A 314 5.64 -17.00 13.74
CA ARG A 314 4.80 -15.86 14.16
C ARG A 314 5.54 -14.94 15.12
N ALA A 315 6.23 -15.49 16.12
CA ALA A 315 7.01 -14.69 17.06
C ALA A 315 8.13 -13.92 16.34
N TYR A 316 8.88 -14.61 15.46
CA TYR A 316 9.93 -14.01 14.66
C TYR A 316 9.43 -12.90 13.71
N PHE A 317 8.31 -13.14 13.02
CA PHE A 317 7.70 -12.16 12.13
C PHE A 317 7.16 -10.96 12.91
N LYS A 318 6.52 -11.18 14.07
CA LYS A 318 6.06 -10.09 14.94
C LYS A 318 7.19 -9.18 15.40
N GLU A 319 8.34 -9.73 15.80
CA GLU A 319 9.53 -8.95 16.17
C GLU A 319 10.04 -8.07 15.02
N LYS A 320 9.83 -8.52 13.78
CA LYS A 320 10.22 -7.79 12.57
C LYS A 320 9.12 -6.90 11.99
N GLY A 321 7.92 -6.86 12.57
CA GLY A 321 6.76 -6.18 11.96
C GLY A 321 6.40 -6.79 10.60
N LEU A 322 6.49 -8.11 10.48
CA LEU A 322 6.11 -8.92 9.33
C LEU A 322 4.96 -9.86 9.69
N THR A 323 4.39 -10.49 8.67
CA THR A 323 3.40 -11.56 8.80
C THR A 323 3.54 -12.61 7.68
N GLY A 324 2.77 -13.71 7.76
CA GLY A 324 2.65 -14.72 6.70
C GLY A 324 1.33 -14.59 5.94
N TYR A 325 1.11 -15.44 4.94
CA TYR A 325 -0.09 -15.35 4.10
C TYR A 325 -1.29 -16.03 4.79
N THR A 326 -2.49 -15.67 4.34
CA THR A 326 -3.74 -16.41 4.53
C THR A 326 -4.01 -17.33 3.34
N LEU A 327 -4.99 -18.21 3.46
CA LEU A 327 -5.40 -19.11 2.37
C LEU A 327 -5.86 -18.33 1.14
N GLU A 328 -6.71 -17.32 1.30
CA GLU A 328 -7.25 -16.56 0.17
C GLU A 328 -6.16 -15.76 -0.55
N GLU A 329 -5.25 -15.13 0.20
CA GLU A 329 -4.09 -14.43 -0.36
C GLU A 329 -3.18 -15.38 -1.15
N TYR A 330 -2.97 -16.60 -0.64
CA TYR A 330 -2.18 -17.61 -1.32
C TYR A 330 -2.81 -18.06 -2.64
N LEU A 331 -4.13 -18.29 -2.64
CA LEU A 331 -4.88 -18.71 -3.84
C LEU A 331 -4.91 -17.63 -4.92
N ILE A 332 -4.94 -16.36 -4.54
CA ILE A 332 -4.82 -15.23 -5.48
C ILE A 332 -3.38 -15.13 -6.01
N PHE A 333 -2.38 -15.21 -5.11
CA PHE A 333 -0.97 -15.17 -5.46
C PHE A 333 -0.58 -16.26 -6.48
N GLN A 334 -0.95 -17.52 -6.23
CA GLN A 334 -0.61 -18.62 -7.15
C GLN A 334 -1.25 -18.44 -8.54
N ARG A 335 -2.47 -17.91 -8.59
CA ARG A 335 -3.20 -17.69 -9.84
C ARG A 335 -2.53 -16.61 -10.66
N GLU A 336 -2.20 -15.49 -10.02
CA GLU A 336 -1.47 -14.38 -10.62
C GLU A 336 -0.08 -14.81 -11.09
N HIS A 337 0.66 -15.54 -10.25
CA HIS A 337 1.98 -16.01 -10.59
C HIS A 337 1.94 -16.95 -11.80
N THR A 338 0.97 -17.88 -11.84
CA THR A 338 0.78 -18.81 -12.96
C THR A 338 0.40 -18.07 -14.24
N ALA A 339 -0.44 -17.04 -14.17
CA ALA A 339 -0.83 -16.23 -15.33
C ALA A 339 0.37 -15.50 -15.95
N ASN A 340 1.18 -14.85 -15.11
CA ASN A 340 2.34 -14.09 -15.56
C ASN A 340 3.49 -14.96 -16.08
N ASN A 341 3.50 -16.25 -15.72
CA ASN A 341 4.55 -17.19 -16.09
C ASN A 341 4.04 -18.36 -16.96
N LYS A 342 2.86 -18.24 -17.58
CA LYS A 342 2.26 -19.32 -18.38
C LYS A 342 3.14 -19.82 -19.53
N GLU A 343 3.87 -18.90 -20.16
CA GLU A 343 4.81 -19.17 -21.26
C GLU A 343 6.25 -19.43 -20.79
N ALA A 344 6.54 -19.11 -19.53
CA ALA A 344 7.87 -19.23 -18.96
C ALA A 344 8.04 -20.63 -18.37
N GLU A 345 9.16 -21.30 -18.67
CA GLU A 345 9.53 -22.55 -17.98
C GLU A 345 10.08 -22.29 -16.57
N LYS A 346 9.66 -21.18 -15.94
CA LYS A 346 10.04 -20.86 -14.57
C LYS A 346 9.23 -21.73 -13.60
N PRO A 347 9.88 -22.36 -12.61
CA PRO A 347 9.18 -23.07 -11.56
C PRO A 347 8.38 -22.07 -10.71
N HIS A 348 7.24 -22.51 -10.17
CA HIS A 348 6.51 -21.72 -9.17
C HIS A 348 7.38 -21.59 -7.90
N PRO A 349 7.37 -20.44 -7.20
CA PRO A 349 8.24 -20.18 -6.04
C PRO A 349 8.14 -21.22 -4.92
N ASP A 350 6.98 -21.85 -4.76
CA ASP A 350 6.78 -22.88 -3.73
C ASP A 350 6.87 -24.31 -4.28
N SER A 351 7.42 -24.50 -5.50
CA SER A 351 7.67 -25.85 -6.03
C SER A 351 8.71 -26.57 -5.17
N GLY A 352 8.29 -27.63 -4.48
CA GLY A 352 9.19 -28.40 -3.60
C GLY A 352 9.30 -27.87 -2.17
N TYR A 353 8.51 -26.85 -1.81
CA TYR A 353 8.43 -26.35 -0.44
C TYR A 353 6.97 -26.22 0.00
N ILE A 354 6.78 -26.25 1.31
CA ILE A 354 5.48 -26.02 1.93
C ILE A 354 5.54 -24.66 2.65
N THR A 355 4.57 -23.79 2.39
CA THR A 355 4.41 -22.54 3.13
C THR A 355 3.36 -22.71 4.22
N TRP A 356 3.70 -22.31 5.44
CA TRP A 356 2.71 -21.99 6.46
C TRP A 356 1.88 -20.80 5.98
N LEU A 357 0.56 -20.96 6.08
CA LEU A 357 -0.40 -19.87 5.96
C LEU A 357 -0.63 -19.33 7.38
N LEU A 358 0.39 -18.63 7.89
CA LEU A 358 0.54 -18.33 9.32
C LEU A 358 -0.66 -17.60 9.95
N ASP A 359 -1.51 -16.96 9.16
CA ASP A 359 -2.69 -16.28 9.68
C ASP A 359 -4.00 -17.04 9.47
N SER A 360 -3.99 -18.21 8.81
CA SER A 360 -5.18 -19.06 8.62
C SER A 360 -5.16 -20.30 9.50
N GLU A 361 -6.20 -20.47 10.33
CA GLU A 361 -6.32 -21.57 11.28
C GLU A 361 -7.70 -22.25 11.25
N LEU A 362 -7.74 -23.52 11.63
CA LEU A 362 -8.98 -24.23 11.89
C LEU A 362 -9.60 -23.74 13.21
N SER A 363 -10.85 -23.30 13.15
CA SER A 363 -11.58 -22.76 14.30
C SER A 363 -11.91 -23.83 15.35
N GLU A 364 -12.35 -23.40 16.53
CA GLU A 364 -12.83 -24.28 17.61
C GLU A 364 -13.98 -25.22 17.19
N GLU A 365 -14.69 -24.91 16.11
CA GLU A 365 -15.81 -25.71 15.59
C GLU A 365 -15.36 -26.79 14.58
N ALA A 366 -14.07 -26.79 14.20
CA ALA A 366 -13.49 -27.80 13.33
C ALA A 366 -13.28 -29.13 14.08
N SER A 367 -13.16 -30.23 13.32
CA SER A 367 -12.86 -31.55 13.89
C SER A 367 -11.47 -31.64 14.51
N VAL A 368 -10.56 -30.75 14.10
CA VAL A 368 -9.19 -30.63 14.58
C VAL A 368 -8.85 -29.15 14.80
N PRO A 369 -9.39 -28.53 15.86
CA PRO A 369 -9.27 -27.09 16.10
C PRO A 369 -7.82 -26.67 16.37
N GLY A 370 -7.52 -25.39 16.11
CA GLY A 370 -6.22 -24.77 16.38
C GLY A 370 -5.09 -25.22 15.47
N ARG A 371 -5.37 -26.02 14.42
CA ARG A 371 -4.36 -26.34 13.41
C ARG A 371 -4.14 -25.16 12.48
N VAL A 372 -2.88 -24.92 12.11
CA VAL A 372 -2.50 -23.89 11.15
C VAL A 372 -2.49 -24.50 9.75
N LEU A 373 -3.01 -23.77 8.78
CA LEU A 373 -3.01 -24.20 7.39
C LEU A 373 -1.60 -24.11 6.79
N GLN A 374 -1.34 -25.02 5.85
CA GLN A 374 -0.16 -25.02 5.02
C GLN A 374 -0.58 -25.21 3.57
N ALA A 375 0.17 -24.62 2.65
CA ALA A 375 -0.01 -24.82 1.23
C ALA A 375 1.30 -25.18 0.54
N ASP A 376 1.24 -26.07 -0.45
CA ASP A 376 2.34 -26.38 -1.35
C ASP A 376 1.87 -26.36 -2.80
N TRP A 377 2.80 -26.02 -3.69
CA TRP A 377 2.57 -26.03 -5.12
C TRP A 377 3.10 -27.31 -5.74
N TYR A 378 2.20 -28.09 -6.35
CA TYR A 378 2.55 -29.30 -7.07
C TYR A 378 2.95 -28.98 -8.51
N PRO A 379 4.24 -29.06 -8.89
CA PRO A 379 4.73 -28.49 -10.15
C PRO A 379 4.24 -29.26 -11.39
N ASP A 380 4.08 -30.57 -11.29
CA ASP A 380 3.68 -31.42 -12.43
C ASP A 380 2.25 -31.15 -12.85
N ASN A 381 1.35 -30.98 -11.86
CA ASN A 381 -0.07 -30.81 -12.08
C ASN A 381 -0.54 -29.36 -11.93
N ARG A 382 0.39 -28.41 -11.69
CA ARG A 382 0.14 -26.99 -11.43
C ARG A 382 -1.05 -26.78 -10.49
N ARG A 383 -0.99 -27.48 -9.35
CA ARG A 383 -2.10 -27.61 -8.41
C ARG A 383 -1.67 -27.12 -7.04
N VAL A 384 -2.55 -26.42 -6.35
CA VAL A 384 -2.38 -26.10 -4.94
C VAL A 384 -2.84 -27.30 -4.11
N ARG A 385 -2.02 -27.70 -3.13
CA ARG A 385 -2.44 -28.61 -2.07
C ARG A 385 -2.48 -27.84 -0.76
N VAL A 386 -3.58 -27.97 -0.03
CA VAL A 386 -3.80 -27.35 1.27
C VAL A 386 -4.00 -28.43 2.31
N ILE A 387 -3.17 -28.37 3.34
CA ILE A 387 -3.19 -29.27 4.49
C ILE A 387 -3.22 -28.46 5.79
N SER A 388 -3.22 -29.15 6.94
CA SER A 388 -3.20 -28.51 8.26
C SER A 388 -2.42 -29.34 9.26
N ASP A 389 -1.55 -28.72 10.04
CA ASP A 389 -0.84 -29.38 11.14
C ASP A 389 -0.93 -28.61 12.45
N THR A 390 -0.47 -29.25 13.52
CA THR A 390 -0.35 -28.60 14.82
C THR A 390 0.63 -27.42 14.74
N PRO A 391 0.39 -26.32 15.45
CA PRO A 391 1.24 -25.11 15.39
C PRO A 391 2.71 -25.35 15.76
N GLY A 392 2.98 -26.38 16.58
CA GLY A 392 4.33 -26.80 16.99
C GLY A 392 5.05 -27.75 16.02
N TYR A 393 4.38 -28.22 14.96
CA TYR A 393 4.99 -29.09 13.95
C TYR A 393 6.11 -28.35 13.20
N SER A 394 7.14 -29.08 12.81
CA SER A 394 8.32 -28.53 12.15
C SER A 394 8.96 -29.59 11.25
N HIS A 395 9.35 -29.18 10.05
CA HIS A 395 10.04 -30.00 9.06
C HIS A 395 10.90 -29.10 8.16
N SER A 396 12.06 -29.57 7.67
CA SER A 396 13.02 -28.75 6.90
C SER A 396 12.47 -28.11 5.62
N ASP A 397 11.42 -28.71 5.07
CA ASP A 397 10.84 -28.31 3.78
C ASP A 397 9.67 -27.32 3.97
N ILE A 398 9.34 -27.00 5.22
CA ILE A 398 8.26 -26.07 5.58
C ILE A 398 8.86 -24.73 5.99
N GLY A 399 8.28 -23.62 5.54
CA GLY A 399 8.65 -22.28 6.02
C GLY A 399 7.48 -21.34 5.88
N ALA A 400 7.71 -20.03 5.78
CA ALA A 400 6.65 -19.06 5.51
C ALA A 400 7.14 -17.97 4.56
N ARG A 401 6.28 -17.55 3.63
CA ARG A 401 6.50 -16.33 2.85
C ARG A 401 6.31 -15.13 3.78
N SER A 402 7.34 -14.32 4.00
CA SER A 402 7.15 -13.07 4.76
C SER A 402 6.45 -12.02 3.92
N SER A 403 5.65 -11.21 4.61
CA SER A 403 4.88 -10.11 4.06
C SER A 403 4.74 -9.01 5.11
N ALA A 404 4.37 -7.82 4.70
CA ALA A 404 3.96 -6.73 5.58
C ALA A 404 2.60 -6.21 5.13
N ILE A 405 1.76 -5.84 6.09
CA ILE A 405 0.42 -5.30 5.84
C ILE A 405 0.47 -3.78 6.03
N PHE A 406 -0.06 -3.05 5.05
CA PHE A 406 -0.29 -1.62 5.14
C PHE A 406 -1.78 -1.34 4.94
N GLU A 407 -2.45 -0.92 6.00
CA GLU A 407 -3.83 -0.45 5.94
C GLU A 407 -3.93 0.80 5.07
N ILE A 408 -4.94 0.83 4.20
CA ILE A 408 -5.27 1.99 3.37
C ILE A 408 -6.26 2.86 4.16
N LEU A 409 -5.97 4.16 4.29
CA LEU A 409 -6.68 5.09 5.18
C LEU A 409 -8.00 5.62 4.63
#